data_AF-A0A931ZT10-F1
#
_entry.id   AF-A0A931ZT10-F1
#
_cell.length_a   1.000
_cell.length_b   1.000
_cell.length_c   1.000
_cell.angle_alpha   90.00
_cell.angle_beta   90.00
_cell.angle_gamma   90.00
#
_symmetry.space_group_name_H-M   'P 1'
#
loop_
_entity.id
_entity.type
_entity.pdbx_description
1 polymer ?
#
loop_
_entity_poly.entity_id
_entity_poly.type
_entity_poly.pdbx_seq_one_letter_code
_entity_poly.pdbx_strand_id
1 'polypeptide(L)'
;MSVPPDLLQGAVTVLFGALAGGITNAVAIWMLFHPYQPRGPRWFTLQGAIPKNRARLAKTVGRTVGQRLLVPEDLDHRLTAPEVRAAFERALEGFVSALLDDE
;
A
#
# COMPACT_ATOMS: atom_id res chain seq x y z
N MET A 1 -32.79 38.22 -20.47
CA MET A 1 -32.01 37.95 -19.25
C MET A 1 -30.55 37.80 -19.67
N SER A 2 -29.89 38.92 -19.92
CA SER A 2 -28.50 38.99 -20.36
C SER A 2 -27.61 38.92 -19.13
N VAL A 3 -26.80 37.87 -19.02
CA VAL A 3 -25.75 37.78 -18.00
C VAL A 3 -24.79 38.97 -18.16
N PRO A 4 -24.52 39.74 -17.10
CA PRO A 4 -23.60 40.86 -17.20
C PRO A 4 -22.19 40.33 -17.49
N PRO A 5 -21.42 41.00 -18.36
CA PRO A 5 -20.10 40.53 -18.82
C PRO A 5 -19.11 40.31 -17.68
N ASP A 6 -19.28 41.02 -16.56
CA ASP A 6 -18.44 40.92 -15.37
C ASP A 6 -18.56 39.55 -14.67
N LEU A 7 -19.77 38.96 -14.70
CA LEU A 7 -20.02 37.62 -14.15
C LEU A 7 -19.37 36.53 -14.99
N LEU A 8 -19.35 36.70 -16.31
CA LEU A 8 -18.68 35.77 -17.22
C LEU A 8 -17.16 35.77 -16.96
N GLN A 9 -16.56 36.95 -16.79
CA GLN A 9 -15.14 37.09 -16.49
C GLN A 9 -14.77 36.51 -15.11
N GLY A 10 -15.61 36.72 -14.10
CA GLY A 10 -15.44 36.13 -12.78
C GLY A 10 -15.49 34.59 -12.82
N ALA A 11 -16.46 34.02 -13.54
CA ALA A 11 -16.59 32.57 -13.69
C ALA A 11 -15.38 31.94 -14.40
N VAL A 12 -14.86 32.57 -15.45
CA VAL A 12 -13.64 32.11 -16.13
C VAL A 12 -12.45 32.13 -15.17
N THR A 13 -12.29 33.20 -14.39
CA THR A 13 -11.18 33.33 -13.42
C THR A 13 -11.24 32.24 -12.36
N VAL A 14 -12.42 31.96 -11.79
CA VAL A 14 -12.62 30.90 -10.80
C VAL A 14 -12.34 29.52 -11.41
N LEU A 15 -12.79 29.27 -12.65
CA LEU A 15 -12.56 28.01 -13.34
C LEU A 15 -11.06 27.73 -13.54
N PHE A 16 -10.31 28.73 -14.02
CA PHE A 16 -8.87 28.61 -14.18
C PHE A 16 -8.15 28.40 -12.84
N GLY A 17 -8.55 29.11 -11.79
CA GLY A 17 -8.01 28.91 -10.45
C GLY A 17 -8.27 27.51 -9.90
N ALA A 18 -9.49 27.01 -10.06
CA ALA A 18 -9.87 25.66 -9.65
C ALA A 18 -9.13 24.58 -10.45
N LEU A 19 -8.96 24.76 -11.76
CA LEU A 19 -8.19 23.84 -12.61
C LEU A 19 -6.71 23.84 -12.23
N ALA A 20 -6.08 25.01 -12.10
CA ALA A 20 -4.67 25.11 -11.72
C ALA A 20 -4.43 24.53 -10.32
N GLY A 21 -5.28 24.86 -9.35
CA GLY A 21 -5.21 24.32 -7.99
C GLY A 21 -5.45 22.80 -7.96
N GLY A 22 -6.46 22.32 -8.68
CA GLY A 22 -6.80 20.90 -8.76
C GLY A 22 -5.69 20.06 -9.39
N ILE A 23 -5.14 20.51 -10.52
CA ILE A 23 -4.01 19.86 -11.18
C ILE A 23 -2.78 19.85 -10.26
N THR A 24 -2.46 20.99 -9.66
CA THR A 24 -1.29 21.07 -8.77
C THR A 24 -1.44 20.17 -7.54
N ASN A 25 -2.64 20.11 -6.94
CA ASN A 25 -2.91 19.23 -5.81
C ASN A 25 -2.78 17.76 -6.19
N ALA A 26 -3.29 17.37 -7.36
CA ALA A 26 -3.13 16.01 -7.88
C ALA A 26 -1.64 15.65 -8.07
N VAL A 27 -0.85 16.57 -8.63
CA VAL A 27 0.60 16.39 -8.80
C VAL A 27 1.31 16.29 -7.44
N ALA A 28 0.94 17.11 -6.46
CA ALA A 28 1.53 17.08 -5.13
C ALA A 28 1.29 15.73 -4.42
N ILE A 29 0.06 15.22 -4.49
CA ILE A 29 -0.27 13.88 -3.96
C ILE A 29 0.57 12.82 -4.70
N TRP A 30 0.68 12.91 -6.02
CA TRP A 30 1.49 11.97 -6.80
C TRP A 30 2.99 12.01 -6.43
N MET A 31 3.54 13.19 -6.19
CA MET A 31 4.93 13.41 -5.73
C MET A 31 5.19 12.86 -4.32
N LEU A 32 4.16 12.67 -3.50
CA LEU A 32 4.34 12.02 -2.20
C LEU A 32 4.81 10.56 -2.35
N PHE A 33 4.39 9.91 -3.44
CA PHE A 33 4.71 8.52 -3.76
C PHE A 33 5.88 8.37 -4.75
N HIS A 34 6.19 9.39 -5.57
CA HIS A 34 7.26 9.37 -6.56
C HIS A 34 8.37 10.41 -6.29
N PRO A 35 9.64 10.15 -6.63
CA PRO A 35 10.17 8.90 -7.17
C PRO A 35 10.34 7.84 -6.07
N TYR A 36 10.07 6.57 -6.41
CA TYR A 36 10.17 5.44 -5.48
C TYR A 36 11.60 5.20 -4.99
N GLN A 37 12.56 5.39 -5.89
CA GLN A 37 13.99 5.32 -5.59
C GLN A 37 14.55 6.74 -5.48
N PRO A 38 15.52 6.96 -4.57
CA PRO A 38 16.16 8.26 -4.45
C PRO A 38 16.86 8.62 -5.76
N ARG A 39 16.48 9.76 -6.35
CA ARG A 39 17.11 10.30 -7.57
C ARG A 39 17.72 11.66 -7.26
N GLY A 40 18.98 11.85 -7.65
CA GLY A 40 19.69 13.13 -7.49
C GLY A 40 21.13 12.97 -6.99
N PRO A 41 21.91 14.07 -7.01
CA PRO A 41 23.27 14.09 -6.49
C PRO A 41 23.32 13.76 -4.99
N ARG A 42 24.48 13.31 -4.51
CA ARG A 42 24.70 12.87 -3.11
C ARG A 42 24.31 13.89 -2.03
N TRP A 43 24.25 15.17 -2.40
CA TRP A 43 23.93 16.30 -1.53
C TRP A 43 22.44 16.67 -1.53
N PHE A 44 21.69 16.27 -2.56
CA PHE A 44 20.26 16.55 -2.67
C PHE A 44 19.56 15.43 -3.44
N THR A 45 18.95 14.51 -2.70
CA THR A 45 18.21 13.38 -3.27
C THR A 45 16.71 13.63 -3.16
N LEU A 46 16.05 13.70 -4.32
CA LEU A 46 14.61 13.73 -4.43
C LEU A 46 14.07 12.30 -4.29
N GLN A 47 13.21 12.10 -3.30
CA GLN A 47 12.48 10.86 -3.09
C GLN A 47 11.10 11.20 -2.53
N GLY A 48 10.08 10.45 -2.96
CA GLY A 48 8.75 10.57 -2.38
C GLY A 48 8.79 10.35 -0.86
N ALA A 49 7.99 11.11 -0.11
CA ALA A 49 8.00 11.05 1.35
C ALA A 49 7.55 9.69 1.90
N ILE A 50 6.61 9.01 1.21
CA ILE A 50 6.12 7.69 1.60
C ILE A 50 7.16 6.59 1.35
N PRO A 51 7.72 6.40 0.14
CA PRO A 51 8.73 5.37 -0.09
C PRO A 51 9.98 5.55 0.77
N LYS A 52 10.36 6.80 1.08
CA LYS A 52 11.46 7.12 2.02
C LYS A 52 11.22 6.51 3.41
N ASN A 53 9.97 6.41 3.86
CA ASN A 53 9.59 5.92 5.18
C ASN A 53 8.97 4.50 5.17
N ARG A 54 9.11 3.76 4.07
CA ARG A 54 8.49 2.43 3.88
C ARG A 54 8.73 1.46 5.04
N ALA A 55 9.94 1.43 5.62
CA ALA A 55 10.28 0.51 6.70
C ALA A 55 9.53 0.83 8.00
N ARG A 56 9.42 2.14 8.33
CA ARG A 56 8.64 2.60 9.49
C ARG A 56 7.15 2.30 9.29
N LEU A 57 6.63 2.58 8.10
CA LEU A 57 5.24 2.31 7.76
C LEU A 57 4.92 0.82 7.83
N ALA A 58 5.77 -0.05 7.27
CA ALA A 58 5.61 -1.50 7.34
C ALA A 58 5.59 -2.01 8.78
N LYS A 59 6.47 -1.49 9.66
CA LYS A 59 6.49 -1.86 11.08
C LYS A 59 5.20 -1.46 11.79
N THR A 60 4.73 -0.24 11.58
CA THR A 60 3.49 0.25 12.23
C THR A 60 2.25 -0.47 11.70
N VAL A 61 2.13 -0.61 10.38
CA VAL A 61 1.01 -1.32 9.75
C VAL A 61 1.03 -2.80 10.15
N GLY A 62 2.18 -3.46 10.08
CA GLY A 62 2.34 -4.86 10.48
C GLY A 62 1.99 -5.11 11.94
N ARG A 63 2.35 -4.20 12.85
CA ARG A 63 1.94 -4.29 14.26
C ARG A 63 0.43 -4.17 14.42
N THR A 64 -0.20 -3.19 13.76
CA THR A 64 -1.66 -2.99 13.84
C THR A 64 -2.43 -4.15 13.22
N VAL A 65 -1.97 -4.67 12.07
CA VAL A 65 -2.55 -5.82 11.38
C VAL A 65 -2.36 -7.09 12.21
N GLY A 66 -1.14 -7.36 12.70
CA GLY A 66 -0.86 -8.52 13.55
C GLY A 66 -1.72 -8.55 14.82
N GLN A 67 -1.97 -7.41 15.44
CA GLN A 67 -2.83 -7.33 16.63
C GLN A 67 -4.32 -7.49 16.35
N ARG A 68 -4.81 -7.18 15.14
CA ARG A 68 -6.25 -7.15 14.83
C ARG A 68 -6.74 -8.27 13.93
N LEU A 69 -5.87 -8.84 13.09
CA LEU A 69 -6.20 -9.88 12.11
C LEU A 69 -5.60 -11.24 12.45
N LEU A 70 -4.54 -11.26 13.27
CA LEU A 70 -3.90 -12.47 13.79
C LEU A 70 -3.98 -12.46 15.31
N VAL A 71 -5.20 -12.48 15.81
CA VAL A 71 -5.43 -12.65 17.25
C VAL A 71 -4.83 -14.01 17.64
N PRO A 72 -3.89 -14.09 18.58
CA PRO A 72 -3.23 -15.35 18.95
C PRO A 72 -4.24 -16.45 19.31
N GLU A 73 -5.34 -16.05 19.94
CA GLU A 73 -6.44 -16.91 20.32
C GLU A 73 -7.17 -17.54 19.11
N ASP A 74 -7.29 -16.84 17.98
CA ASP A 74 -7.90 -17.38 16.75
C ASP A 74 -6.92 -18.26 15.94
N LEU A 75 -5.62 -18.05 16.13
CA LEU A 75 -4.59 -18.79 15.42
C LEU A 75 -4.51 -20.24 15.90
N ASP A 76 -4.62 -20.46 17.21
CA ASP A 76 -4.59 -21.80 17.81
C ASP A 76 -5.75 -22.68 17.32
N HIS A 77 -6.96 -22.12 17.27
CA HIS A 77 -8.13 -22.81 16.74
C HIS A 77 -8.03 -23.12 15.25
N ARG A 78 -7.44 -22.22 14.45
CA ARG A 78 -7.25 -22.45 13.00
C ARG A 78 -6.12 -23.44 12.70
N LEU A 79 -5.05 -23.46 13.50
CA LEU A 79 -3.94 -24.40 13.32
C LEU A 79 -4.32 -25.82 13.76
N THR A 80 -5.18 -25.94 14.78
CA THR A 80 -5.71 -27.23 15.26
C THR A 80 -6.90 -27.72 14.42
N ALA A 81 -7.32 -26.94 13.42
CA ALA A 81 -8.42 -27.31 12.56
C ALA A 81 -8.12 -28.63 11.82
N PRO A 82 -9.09 -29.56 11.77
CA PRO A 82 -8.89 -30.88 11.19
C PRO A 82 -8.44 -30.82 9.72
N GLU A 83 -8.81 -29.77 8.99
CA GLU A 83 -8.39 -29.57 7.60
C GLU A 83 -6.88 -29.28 7.48
N VAL A 84 -6.33 -28.47 8.38
CA VAL A 84 -4.89 -28.13 8.41
C VAL A 84 -4.07 -29.35 8.79
N ARG A 85 -4.54 -30.09 9.79
CA ARG A 85 -3.89 -31.34 10.22
C ARG A 85 -3.85 -32.38 9.10
N ALA A 86 -4.98 -32.60 8.42
CA ALA A 86 -5.04 -33.54 7.30
C ALA A 86 -4.21 -33.08 6.09
N ALA A 87 -4.04 -31.77 5.87
CA ALA A 87 -3.13 -31.25 4.84
C ALA A 87 -1.66 -31.49 5.22
N PHE A 88 -1.31 -31.33 6.50
CA PHE A 88 0.03 -31.55 7.01
C PHE A 88 0.43 -33.03 6.96
N GLU A 89 -0.48 -33.93 7.38
CA GLU A 89 -0.26 -35.39 7.33
C GLU A 89 -0.01 -35.86 5.89
N ARG A 90 -0.82 -35.42 4.92
CA ARG A 90 -0.60 -35.74 3.50
C ARG A 90 0.72 -35.19 2.94
N ALA A 91 1.12 -34.00 3.35
CA ALA A 91 2.39 -33.41 2.92
C ALA A 91 3.57 -34.19 3.52
N LEU A 92 3.48 -34.61 4.78
CA LEU A 92 4.49 -35.39 5.46
C LEU A 92 4.61 -36.79 4.86
N GLU A 93 3.48 -37.46 4.60
CA GLU A 93 3.44 -38.75 3.92
C GLU A 93 4.10 -38.67 2.54
N GLY A 94 3.77 -37.65 1.74
CA GLY A 94 4.40 -37.45 0.43
C GLY A 94 5.91 -37.19 0.50
N PHE A 95 6.38 -36.51 1.54
CA PHE A 95 7.81 -36.23 1.75
C PHE A 95 8.56 -37.48 2.22
N VAL A 96 7.95 -38.25 3.12
CA VAL A 96 8.50 -39.51 3.63
C VAL A 96 8.54 -40.57 2.53
N SER A 97 7.48 -40.69 1.72
CA SER A 97 7.48 -41.61 0.58
C SER A 97 8.54 -41.23 -0.45
N ALA A 98 8.67 -39.94 -0.77
CA ALA A 98 9.70 -39.47 -1.70
C ALA A 98 11.14 -39.70 -1.21
N LEU A 99 11.37 -39.75 0.11
CA LEU A 99 12.67 -40.04 0.70
C LEU A 99 12.94 -41.55 0.83
N LEU A 100 11.89 -42.38 0.92
CA LEU A 100 11.97 -43.83 0.98
C LEU A 100 12.07 -44.48 -0.42
N ASP A 101 11.57 -43.81 -1.46
CA ASP A 101 11.62 -44.28 -2.85
C ASP A 101 12.97 -43.95 -3.56
N ASP A 102 13.91 -43.28 -2.88
CA ASP A 102 15.25 -42.92 -3.40
C ASP A 102 16.36 -43.91 -2.95
N GLU A 103 16.01 -45.19 -2.74
CA GLU A 103 16.95 -46.34 -2.66
C GLU A 103 16.74 -47.36 -3.79
#